data_AF-M8C630-F1
#
_entry.id   AF-M8C630-F1
#
_cell.length_a   1.000
_cell.length_b   1.000
_cell.length_c   1.000
_cell.angle_alpha   90.00
_cell.angle_beta   90.00
_cell.angle_gamma   90.00
#
_symmetry.space_group_name_H-M   'P 1'
#
loop_
_entity.id
_entity.type
_entity.pdbx_description
1 polymer ?
#
loop_
_entity_poly.entity_id
_entity_poly.type
_entity_poly.pdbx_seq_one_letter_code
_entity_poly.pdbx_strand_id
1 'polypeptide(L)'
;MDEIQRTQGAWVVSDEQLQSELRVSITAVVVPAYRSFLGRFAQHFTAGRQTEKYIKLSADDLEGIIEELFEGSAGSMSRRRN
;
A
#
# COMPACT_ATOMS: atom_id res chain seq x y z
N MET A 1 10.68 3.74 -15.76
CA MET A 1 9.98 3.21 -14.57
C MET A 1 9.69 1.73 -14.72
N ASP A 2 9.26 1.28 -15.90
CA ASP A 2 9.00 -0.14 -16.20
C ASP A 2 10.22 -1.06 -15.95
N GLU A 3 11.43 -0.57 -16.19
CA GLU A 3 12.67 -1.33 -16.00
C GLU A 3 13.03 -1.55 -14.51
N ILE A 4 12.73 -0.57 -13.65
CA ILE A 4 12.90 -0.68 -12.19
C ILE A 4 11.84 -1.63 -11.64
N GLN A 5 10.59 -1.51 -12.10
CA GLN A 5 9.50 -2.41 -11.72
C GLN A 5 9.78 -3.87 -12.10
N ARG A 6 10.39 -4.10 -13.28
CA ARG A 6 10.77 -5.45 -13.73
C ARG A 6 11.91 -6.05 -12.93
N THR A 7 12.87 -5.22 -12.50
CA THR A 7 14.07 -5.67 -11.78
C THR A 7 13.81 -5.90 -10.29
N GLN A 8 12.98 -5.05 -9.67
CA GLN A 8 12.68 -5.10 -8.23
C GLN A 8 11.45 -5.94 -7.89
N GLY A 9 10.55 -6.20 -8.85
CA GLY A 9 9.37 -7.06 -8.65
C GLY A 9 9.68 -8.55 -8.43
N ALA A 10 10.94 -8.96 -8.61
CA ALA A 10 11.42 -10.34 -8.40
C ALA A 10 12.16 -10.53 -7.07
N TRP A 11 12.28 -9.49 -6.23
CA TRP A 11 13.05 -9.58 -4.99
C TRP A 11 12.26 -10.36 -3.93
N VAL A 12 12.63 -11.63 -3.77
CA VAL A 12 12.30 -12.45 -2.61
C VAL A 12 13.34 -12.17 -1.55
N VAL A 13 12.91 -11.68 -0.38
CA VAL A 13 13.80 -11.57 0.79
C VAL A 13 13.65 -12.87 1.57
N SER A 14 14.62 -13.79 1.43
CA SER A 14 14.55 -15.11 2.09
C SER A 14 14.79 -15.07 3.61
N ASP A 15 15.29 -13.94 4.11
CA ASP A 15 15.48 -13.69 5.54
C ASP A 15 14.19 -13.06 6.11
N GLU A 16 13.43 -13.85 6.87
CA GLU A 16 12.16 -13.42 7.47
C GLU A 16 12.33 -12.23 8.43
N GLN A 17 13.49 -12.13 9.11
CA GLN A 17 13.78 -11.02 10.01
C GLN A 17 13.99 -9.73 9.22
N LEU A 18 14.79 -9.78 8.15
CA LEU A 18 15.00 -8.63 7.27
C LEU A 18 13.69 -8.22 6.56
N GLN A 19 12.89 -9.19 6.13
CA GLN A 19 11.57 -8.96 5.55
C GLN A 19 10.65 -8.22 6.53
N SER A 20 10.57 -8.69 7.77
CA SER A 20 9.79 -8.05 8.83
C SER A 20 10.28 -6.61 9.12
N GLU A 21 11.59 -6.41 9.24
CA GLU A 21 12.16 -5.07 9.47
C GLU A 21 11.87 -4.10 8.32
N LEU A 22 11.92 -4.57 7.08
CA LEU A 22 11.56 -3.78 5.90
C LEU A 22 10.07 -3.40 5.91
N ARG A 23 9.17 -4.35 6.21
CA ARG A 23 7.73 -4.07 6.34
C ARG A 23 7.46 -3.03 7.43
N VAL A 24 8.07 -3.19 8.60
CA VAL A 24 7.95 -2.24 9.72
C VAL A 24 8.44 -0.84 9.32
N SER A 25 9.59 -0.76 8.65
CA SER A 25 10.15 0.52 8.18
C SER A 25 9.22 1.21 7.19
N ILE A 26 8.66 0.47 6.23
CA ILE A 26 7.73 1.00 5.23
C ILE A 26 6.43 1.45 5.91
N THR A 27 5.84 0.62 6.77
CA THR A 27 4.63 0.96 7.53
C THR A 27 4.82 2.25 8.34
N ALA A 28 5.95 2.38 9.04
CA ALA A 28 6.25 3.54 9.87
C ALA A 28 6.34 4.86 9.08
N VAL A 29 6.61 4.82 7.78
CA VAL A 29 6.69 6.00 6.91
C VAL A 29 5.37 6.22 6.16
N VAL A 30 4.86 5.19 5.51
CA VAL A 30 3.78 5.29 4.53
C VAL A 30 2.42 5.46 5.20
N VAL A 31 2.14 4.73 6.28
CA VAL A 31 0.84 4.79 6.96
C VAL A 31 0.59 6.16 7.60
N PRO A 32 1.53 6.75 8.37
CA PRO A 32 1.32 8.08 8.92
C PRO A 32 1.17 9.15 7.84
N ALA A 33 1.92 9.06 6.74
CA ALA A 33 1.81 9.98 5.62
C ALA A 33 0.43 9.88 4.93
N TYR A 34 -0.07 8.65 4.69
CA TYR A 34 -1.37 8.43 4.06
C TYR A 34 -2.53 8.86 4.95
N ARG A 35 -2.48 8.55 6.26
CA ARG A 35 -3.47 9.04 7.23
C ARG A 35 -3.48 10.56 7.31
N SER A 36 -2.31 11.19 7.31
CA SER A 36 -2.19 12.66 7.28
C SER A 36 -2.78 13.26 6.01
N PHE A 37 -2.56 12.62 4.85
CA PHE A 37 -3.17 13.01 3.59
C PHE A 37 -4.70 12.92 3.66
N LEU A 38 -5.25 11.79 4.08
CA LEU A 38 -6.70 11.60 4.19
C LEU A 38 -7.32 12.63 5.14
N GLY A 39 -6.71 12.86 6.31
CA GLY A 39 -7.18 13.85 7.28
C GLY A 39 -7.12 15.29 6.74
N ARG A 40 -6.02 15.67 6.09
CA ARG A 40 -5.83 17.01 5.53
C ARG A 40 -6.82 17.31 4.40
N PHE A 41 -7.07 16.33 3.54
CA PHE A 41 -7.90 16.49 2.36
C PHE A 41 -9.35 16.03 2.56
N ALA A 42 -9.74 15.56 3.75
CA ALA A 42 -11.10 15.11 4.08
C ALA A 42 -12.19 16.07 3.60
N GLN A 43 -12.00 17.38 3.83
CA GLN A 43 -12.93 18.43 3.41
C GLN A 43 -13.11 18.57 1.88
N HIS A 44 -12.09 18.18 1.10
CA HIS A 44 -12.17 18.16 -0.37
C HIS A 44 -12.88 16.92 -0.89
N PHE A 45 -13.04 15.89 -0.06
CA PHE A 45 -13.75 14.66 -0.38
C PHE A 45 -15.21 14.68 0.08
N THR A 46 -15.56 15.48 1.10
CA THR A 46 -16.90 15.54 1.73
C THR A 46 -18.06 16.07 0.87
N ALA A 47 -17.88 16.36 -0.41
CA ALA A 47 -19.00 16.66 -1.31
C ALA A 47 -19.63 15.38 -1.89
N GLY A 48 -20.41 14.66 -1.08
CA GLY A 48 -21.20 13.49 -1.53
C GLY A 48 -20.38 12.25 -1.91
N ARG A 49 -20.73 11.57 -3.01
CA ARG A 49 -20.09 10.31 -3.49
C ARG A 49 -18.68 10.48 -4.08
N GLN A 50 -18.04 11.65 -3.97
CA GLN A 50 -16.75 11.91 -4.62
C GLN A 50 -15.58 11.23 -3.92
N THR A 51 -15.66 10.96 -2.61
CA THR A 51 -14.59 10.27 -1.86
C THR A 51 -14.24 8.92 -2.51
N GLU A 52 -15.24 8.08 -2.79
CA GLU A 52 -15.04 6.74 -3.40
C GLU A 52 -14.51 6.81 -4.84
N LYS A 53 -14.68 7.94 -5.54
CA LYS A 53 -14.14 8.17 -6.88
C LYS A 53 -12.63 8.37 -6.85
N TYR A 54 -12.11 9.03 -5.82
CA TYR A 54 -10.70 9.44 -5.75
C TYR A 54 -9.88 8.62 -4.75
N ILE A 55 -10.51 8.09 -3.69
CA ILE A 55 -9.88 7.26 -2.67
C ILE A 55 -10.43 5.84 -2.81
N LYS A 56 -9.59 4.93 -3.31
CA LYS A 56 -9.93 3.51 -3.53
C LYS A 56 -9.39 2.58 -2.43
N LEU A 57 -8.50 3.09 -1.59
CA LEU A 57 -7.78 2.34 -0.56
C LEU A 57 -8.00 3.01 0.78
N SER A 58 -8.48 2.27 1.77
CA SER A 58 -8.43 2.74 3.16
C SER A 58 -7.00 2.67 3.71
N ALA A 59 -6.75 3.32 4.84
CA ALA A 59 -5.45 3.18 5.51
C ALA A 59 -5.19 1.73 5.97
N ASP A 60 -6.25 1.01 6.32
CA ASP A 60 -6.16 -0.39 6.76
C ASP A 60 -5.92 -1.34 5.58
N ASP A 61 -6.53 -1.08 4.42
CA ASP A 61 -6.21 -1.82 3.18
C ASP A 61 -4.73 -1.61 2.79
N LEU A 62 -4.18 -0.42 3.03
CA LEU A 62 -2.78 -0.10 2.74
C LEU A 62 -1.82 -0.84 3.68
N GLU A 63 -2.15 -0.96 4.97
CA GLU A 63 -1.41 -1.78 5.93
C GLU A 63 -1.41 -3.26 5.51
N GLY A 64 -2.56 -3.79 5.08
CA GLY A 64 -2.65 -5.16 4.55
C GLY A 64 -1.79 -5.41 3.32
N ILE A 65 -1.72 -4.45 2.38
CA ILE A 65 -0.83 -4.54 1.22
C ILE A 65 0.64 -4.55 1.64
N ILE A 66 1.03 -3.75 2.63
CA ILE A 66 2.42 -3.73 3.13
C ILE A 66 2.77 -5.06 3.80
N GLU A 67 1.83 -5.66 4.51
CA GLU A 67 2.02 -6.96 5.15
C GLU A 67 2.24 -8.09 4.13
N GLU A 68 1.73 -7.98 2.90
CA GLU A 68 1.96 -8.98 1.84
C GLU A 68 3.29 -8.74 1.07
N LEU A 69 4.03 -7.65 1.34
CA LEU A 69 5.27 -7.33 0.61
C LEU A 69 6.39 -8.34 0.88
N PHE A 70 7.20 -8.65 -0.14
CA PHE A 70 8.39 -9.53 -0.09
C PHE A 70 8.13 -11.04 0.14
N GLU A 71 6.87 -11.49 0.21
CA GLU A 71 6.52 -12.92 0.34
C GLU A 71 6.80 -13.77 -0.92
N GLY A 72 7.07 -13.14 -2.07
CA GLY A 72 7.13 -13.82 -3.36
C GLY A 72 5.72 -14.13 -3.88
N SER A 73 5.47 -13.81 -5.15
CA SER A 73 4.13 -13.75 -5.77
C SER A 73 3.15 -14.87 -5.37
N ALA A 74 2.13 -14.53 -4.58
CA ALA A 74 0.77 -14.95 -4.86
C ALA A 74 -0.01 -13.69 -5.26
N GLY A 75 -0.43 -13.60 -6.53
CA GLY A 75 -1.13 -12.42 -7.05
C GLY A 75 -2.40 -12.07 -6.27
N SER A 76 -2.33 -11.10 -5.37
CA SER A 76 -3.50 -10.55 -4.66
C SER A 76 -3.99 -9.21 -5.26
N MET A 77 -3.28 -8.61 -6.21
CA MET A 77 -3.84 -7.52 -7.05
C MET A 77 -4.99 -7.98 -7.98
N SER A 78 -5.47 -9.21 -7.83
CA SER A 78 -6.75 -9.66 -8.40
C SER A 78 -7.84 -9.69 -7.33
N ARG A 79 -8.33 -8.52 -6.91
CA ARG A 79 -9.78 -8.20 -6.75
C ARG A 79 -9.96 -6.89 -5.99
N ARG A 80 -10.45 -5.88 -6.70
CA ARG A 80 -11.64 -5.10 -6.33
C ARG A 80 -12.12 -4.37 -7.59
N ARG A 81 -12.68 -5.16 -8.52
CA ARG A 81 -13.66 -4.69 -9.50
C ARG A 81 -15.03 -5.01 -8.92
N ASN A 82 -15.63 -4.03 -8.26
CA ASN A 82 -17.05 -3.67 -8.39
C ASN A 82 -17.26 -2.32 -7.71
#